data_AF-A0A7C7MYA5-F1
#
_entry.id   AF-A0A7C7MYA5-F1
#
_cell.length_a   1.000
_cell.length_b   1.000
_cell.length_c   1.000
_cell.angle_alpha   90.00
_cell.angle_beta   90.00
_cell.angle_gamma   90.00
#
_symmetry.space_group_name_H-M   'P 1'
#
loop_
_entity.id
_entity.type
_entity.pdbx_description
1 polymer ?
#
loop_
_entity_poly.entity_id
_entity_poly.type
_entity_poly.pdbx_seq_one_letter_code
_entity_poly.pdbx_strand_id
1 'polypeptide(L)'
;MSTFIVNMIVLRAYANRVIPITQKLDGAIRDLRLFVHLARIFEQESFNSALLQRHQQRLVSGEQNASTAIRRLTKLFTWMELHRNQMFYPFGVMCFWIVHFAHLIEGWRERFGKDVLGWMESLGEIEALSALAVYAYEHPDDPFPEFLEG
;
A
#
# COMPACT_ATOMS: atom_id res chain seq x y z
N MET A 1 -38.01 17.49 5.14
CA MET A 1 -38.07 16.80 3.83
C MET A 1 -37.07 17.37 2.82
N SER A 2 -36.98 18.70 2.64
CA SER A 2 -36.04 19.35 1.70
C SER A 2 -34.53 19.05 1.96
N THR A 3 -34.09 19.10 3.22
CA THR A 3 -32.69 18.81 3.62
C THR A 3 -32.26 17.37 3.34
N PHE A 4 -33.17 16.40 3.43
CA PHE A 4 -32.86 14.99 3.12
C PHE A 4 -32.62 14.77 1.63
N ILE A 5 -33.34 15.49 0.76
CA ILE A 5 -33.21 15.36 -0.69
C ILE A 5 -31.88 15.96 -1.14
N VAL A 6 -31.53 17.15 -0.64
CA VAL A 6 -30.23 17.78 -0.92
C VAL A 6 -29.08 16.89 -0.44
N ASN A 7 -29.20 16.33 0.77
CA ASN A 7 -28.23 15.39 1.30
C ASN A 7 -28.08 14.13 0.42
N MET A 8 -29.20 13.53 0.00
CA MET A 8 -29.22 12.39 -0.94
C MET A 8 -28.54 12.71 -2.27
N ILE A 9 -28.76 13.91 -2.81
CA ILE A 9 -28.14 14.33 -4.08
C ILE A 9 -26.63 14.51 -3.92
N VAL A 10 -26.18 15.17 -2.84
CA VAL A 10 -24.75 15.37 -2.55
C VAL A 10 -24.05 14.03 -2.33
N LEU A 11 -24.63 13.15 -1.51
CA LEU A 11 -24.13 11.80 -1.27
C LEU A 11 -24.03 11.00 -2.56
N ARG A 12 -25.06 11.06 -3.41
CA ARG A 12 -25.09 10.32 -4.68
C ARG A 12 -24.08 10.87 -5.69
N ALA A 13 -23.90 12.18 -5.77
CA ALA A 13 -22.89 12.81 -6.62
C ALA A 13 -21.46 12.44 -6.19
N TYR A 14 -21.19 12.42 -4.88
CA TYR A 14 -19.89 12.03 -4.33
C TYR A 14 -19.63 10.52 -4.49
N ALA A 15 -20.63 9.69 -4.18
CA ALA A 15 -20.56 8.24 -4.35
C ALA A 15 -20.30 7.86 -5.81
N ASN A 16 -20.97 8.49 -6.77
CA ASN A 16 -20.76 8.23 -8.20
C ASN A 16 -19.34 8.61 -8.69
N ARG A 17 -18.63 9.51 -7.99
CA ARG A 17 -17.22 9.82 -8.30
C ARG A 17 -16.23 8.88 -7.63
N VAL A 18 -16.54 8.38 -6.44
CA VAL A 18 -15.64 7.54 -5.62
C VAL A 18 -15.76 6.05 -5.96
N ILE A 19 -16.97 5.55 -6.22
CA ILE A 19 -17.25 4.13 -6.50
C ILE A 19 -16.53 3.59 -7.76
N PRO A 20 -16.39 4.34 -8.87
CA PRO A 20 -15.66 3.84 -10.04
C PRO A 20 -14.18 3.51 -9.77
N ILE A 21 -13.58 4.15 -8.75
CA ILE A 21 -12.20 3.93 -8.34
C ILE A 21 -12.05 2.58 -7.61
N THR A 22 -13.11 2.07 -7.00
CA THR A 22 -13.06 0.85 -6.18
C THR A 22 -13.12 -0.45 -6.99
N GLN A 23 -13.50 -0.43 -8.27
CA GLN A 23 -13.60 -1.65 -9.09
C GLN A 23 -12.24 -2.20 -9.54
N LYS A 24 -11.18 -1.38 -9.59
CA LYS A 24 -9.81 -1.82 -9.90
C LYS A 24 -9.02 -2.28 -8.66
N LEU A 25 -9.70 -2.34 -7.52
CA LEU A 25 -9.04 -2.36 -6.22
C LEU A 25 -8.75 -3.79 -5.72
N ASP A 26 -9.51 -4.79 -6.14
CA ASP A 26 -9.34 -6.18 -5.65
C ASP A 26 -7.98 -6.78 -6.01
N GLY A 27 -7.51 -6.54 -7.24
CA GLY A 27 -6.17 -6.94 -7.67
C GLY A 27 -5.08 -6.19 -6.90
N ALA A 28 -5.21 -4.85 -6.85
CA ALA A 28 -4.27 -4.00 -6.13
C ALA A 28 -4.19 -4.36 -4.63
N ILE A 29 -5.29 -4.69 -3.97
CA ILE A 29 -5.30 -5.11 -2.55
C ILE A 29 -4.51 -6.39 -2.35
N ARG A 30 -4.59 -7.35 -3.28
CA ARG A 30 -3.81 -8.60 -3.21
C ARG A 30 -2.31 -8.30 -3.27
N ASP A 31 -1.90 -7.48 -4.24
CA ASP A 31 -0.50 -7.11 -4.43
C ASP A 31 0.03 -6.31 -3.22
N LEU A 32 -0.78 -5.42 -2.66
CA LEU A 32 -0.46 -4.69 -1.44
C LEU A 32 -0.31 -5.60 -0.21
N ARG A 33 -1.05 -6.72 -0.14
CA ARG A 33 -0.86 -7.70 0.95
C ARG A 33 0.47 -8.43 0.83
N LEU A 34 0.87 -8.79 -0.39
CA LEU A 34 2.20 -9.38 -0.64
C LEU A 34 3.29 -8.38 -0.26
N PHE A 35 3.17 -7.13 -0.71
CA PHE A 35 4.07 -6.04 -0.33
C PHE A 35 4.20 -5.93 1.20
N VAL A 36 3.08 -5.87 1.93
CA VAL A 36 3.09 -5.77 3.41
C VAL A 36 3.80 -6.96 4.05
N HIS A 37 3.66 -8.16 3.49
CA HIS A 37 4.32 -9.35 4.01
C HIS A 37 5.84 -9.26 3.82
N LEU A 38 6.29 -8.99 2.59
CA LEU A 38 7.71 -8.88 2.26
C LEU A 38 8.38 -7.72 3.01
N ALA A 39 7.78 -6.53 2.95
CA ALA A 39 8.30 -5.35 3.65
C ALA A 39 8.46 -5.61 5.15
N ARG A 40 7.52 -6.33 5.79
CA ARG A 40 7.61 -6.64 7.22
C ARG A 40 8.79 -7.56 7.55
N ILE A 41 9.11 -8.52 6.69
CA ILE A 41 10.29 -9.38 6.87
C ILE A 41 11.52 -8.48 6.88
N PHE A 42 11.71 -7.68 5.83
CA PHE A 42 12.87 -6.79 5.69
C PHE A 42 12.96 -5.72 6.79
N GLU A 43 11.84 -5.19 7.28
CA GLU A 43 11.82 -4.22 8.38
C GLU A 43 12.24 -4.82 9.73
N GLN A 44 12.11 -6.14 9.91
CA GLN A 44 12.43 -6.83 11.17
C GLN A 44 13.84 -7.42 11.20
N GLU A 45 14.43 -7.65 10.03
CA GLU A 45 15.78 -8.19 9.90
C GLU A 45 16.86 -7.17 10.27
N SER A 46 17.98 -7.67 10.80
CA SER A 46 19.16 -6.86 11.11
C SER A 46 20.22 -7.09 10.04
N PHE A 47 20.57 -6.03 9.29
CA PHE A 47 21.54 -6.13 8.20
C PHE A 47 22.91 -5.57 8.61
N ASN A 48 23.98 -6.24 8.18
CA ASN A 48 25.35 -5.74 8.28
C ASN A 48 25.78 -4.95 7.03
N SER A 49 25.15 -5.19 5.88
CA SER A 49 25.46 -4.50 4.62
C SER A 49 24.91 -3.08 4.62
N ALA A 50 25.77 -2.10 4.37
CA ALA A 50 25.38 -0.69 4.25
C ALA A 50 24.35 -0.46 3.12
N LEU A 51 24.44 -1.23 2.02
CA LEU A 51 23.46 -1.16 0.93
C LEU A 51 22.07 -1.58 1.41
N LEU A 52 21.96 -2.73 2.08
CA LEU A 52 20.68 -3.24 2.57
C LEU A 52 20.09 -2.34 3.67
N GLN A 53 20.93 -1.80 4.56
CA GLN A 53 20.49 -0.80 5.54
C GLN A 53 19.91 0.45 4.86
N ARG A 54 20.50 0.91 3.76
CA ARG A 54 19.97 2.06 2.99
C ARG A 54 18.59 1.75 2.40
N HIS A 55 18.39 0.55 1.86
CA HIS A 55 17.07 0.15 1.35
C HIS A 55 16.05 -0.04 2.50
N GLN A 56 16.47 -0.59 3.64
CA GLN A 56 15.61 -0.72 4.82
C GLN A 56 15.15 0.65 5.33
N GLN A 57 16.04 1.65 5.39
CA GLN A 57 15.69 3.02 5.78
C GLN A 57 14.69 3.68 4.81
N ARG A 58 14.75 3.35 3.52
CA ARG A 58 13.77 3.84 2.54
C ARG A 58 12.37 3.28 2.78
N LEU A 59 12.22 2.14 3.45
CA LEU A 59 10.93 1.56 3.83
C LEU A 59 10.31 2.24 5.07
N VAL A 60 10.89 3.34 5.56
CA VAL A 60 10.39 4.09 6.72
C VAL A 60 10.02 5.52 6.29
N SER A 61 8.85 6.00 6.69
CA SER A 61 8.42 7.40 6.54
C SER A 61 8.08 8.00 7.89
N GLY A 62 8.98 8.85 8.39
CA GLY A 62 8.92 9.37 9.76
C GLY A 62 9.03 8.25 10.78
N GLU A 63 8.01 8.09 11.61
CA GLU A 63 7.92 7.04 12.64
C GLU A 63 7.16 5.79 12.18
N GLN A 64 6.74 5.72 10.91
CA GLN A 64 5.95 4.61 10.40
C GLN A 64 6.66 3.83 9.31
N ASN A 65 6.67 2.53 9.49
CA ASN A 65 7.08 1.56 8.49
C ASN A 65 6.08 1.48 7.33
N ALA A 66 6.60 1.23 6.12
CA ALA A 66 5.83 1.03 4.90
C ALA A 66 4.79 -0.08 5.07
N SER A 67 5.16 -1.20 5.71
CA SER A 67 4.24 -2.32 5.96
C SER A 67 3.02 -1.90 6.80
N THR A 68 3.21 -1.00 7.77
CA THR A 68 2.14 -0.51 8.65
C THR A 68 1.27 0.51 7.92
N ALA A 69 1.89 1.44 7.19
CA ALA A 69 1.19 2.43 6.40
C ALA A 69 0.29 1.78 5.33
N ILE A 70 0.82 0.83 4.56
CA ILE A 70 0.06 0.11 3.52
C ILE A 70 -1.01 -0.79 4.13
N ARG A 71 -0.73 -1.48 5.25
CA ARG A 71 -1.75 -2.27 5.96
C ARG A 71 -2.94 -1.41 6.40
N ARG A 72 -2.67 -0.18 6.85
CA ARG A 72 -3.74 0.77 7.22
C ARG A 72 -4.59 1.13 6.00
N LEU A 73 -3.98 1.39 4.84
CA LEU A 73 -4.70 1.65 3.60
C LEU A 73 -5.60 0.47 3.22
N THR A 74 -5.07 -0.76 3.22
CA THR A 74 -5.84 -1.96 2.90
C THR A 74 -7.03 -2.14 3.84
N LYS A 75 -6.86 -1.83 5.13
CA LYS A 75 -7.98 -1.81 6.09
C LYS A 75 -9.01 -0.75 5.72
N LEU A 76 -8.61 0.49 5.45
CA LEU A 76 -9.55 1.57 5.06
C LEU A 76 -10.39 1.18 3.85
N PHE A 77 -9.78 0.58 2.84
CA PHE A 77 -10.50 0.07 1.68
C PHE A 77 -11.48 -1.06 2.04
N THR A 78 -11.02 -2.05 2.81
CA THR A 78 -11.88 -3.16 3.28
C THR A 78 -13.09 -2.64 4.06
N TRP A 79 -12.90 -1.65 4.93
CA TRP A 79 -14.00 -1.01 5.66
C TRP A 79 -14.93 -0.22 4.76
N MET A 80 -14.37 0.51 3.78
CA MET A 80 -15.17 1.24 2.81
C MET A 80 -16.08 0.28 2.04
N GLU A 81 -15.62 -0.91 1.67
CA GLU A 81 -16.42 -1.91 0.95
C GLU A 81 -17.67 -2.40 1.69
N LEU A 82 -17.77 -2.26 3.03
CA LEU A 82 -19.00 -2.61 3.76
C LEU A 82 -20.22 -1.84 3.26
N HIS A 83 -20.05 -0.69 2.61
CA HIS A 83 -21.17 0.03 1.99
C HIS A 83 -21.92 -0.80 0.92
N ARG A 84 -21.24 -1.81 0.34
CA ARG A 84 -21.82 -2.73 -0.66
C ARG A 84 -22.70 -3.81 -0.02
N ASN A 85 -22.61 -4.01 1.29
CA ASN A 85 -23.47 -4.94 2.01
C ASN A 85 -24.88 -4.34 2.15
N GLN A 86 -25.88 -4.99 1.55
CA GLN A 86 -27.28 -4.53 1.53
C GLN A 86 -27.87 -4.34 2.94
N MET A 87 -27.45 -5.15 3.91
CA MET A 87 -27.90 -5.02 5.30
C MET A 87 -27.27 -3.80 6.00
N PHE A 88 -26.05 -3.43 5.61
CA PHE A 88 -25.32 -2.29 6.17
C PHE A 88 -25.63 -0.97 5.45
N TYR A 89 -26.09 -1.02 4.20
CA TYR A 89 -26.40 0.15 3.38
C TYR A 89 -27.21 1.26 4.08
N PRO A 90 -28.35 1.00 4.76
CA PRO A 90 -29.12 2.07 5.39
C PRO A 90 -28.32 2.79 6.50
N PHE A 91 -27.52 2.06 7.27
CA PHE A 91 -26.61 2.65 8.26
C PHE A 91 -25.48 3.43 7.59
N GLY A 92 -24.91 2.89 6.51
CA GLY A 92 -23.85 3.54 5.75
C GLY A 92 -24.28 4.88 5.16
N VAL A 93 -25.52 4.98 4.66
CA VAL A 93 -26.10 6.23 4.15
C VAL A 93 -26.36 7.22 5.30
N MET A 94 -26.98 6.77 6.38
CA MET A 94 -27.30 7.64 7.53
C MET A 94 -26.05 8.23 8.17
N CYS A 95 -24.97 7.45 8.24
CA CYS A 95 -23.70 7.85 8.83
C CYS A 95 -22.68 8.38 7.81
N PHE A 96 -23.07 8.70 6.56
CA PHE A 96 -22.15 9.23 5.54
C PHE A 96 -20.86 8.40 5.35
N TRP A 97 -20.97 7.07 5.47
CA TRP A 97 -19.82 6.16 5.57
C TRP A 97 -18.79 6.37 4.45
N ILE A 98 -19.25 6.43 3.20
CA ILE A 98 -18.37 6.63 2.03
C ILE A 98 -17.58 7.93 2.14
N VAL A 99 -18.19 9.01 2.64
CA VAL A 99 -17.54 10.32 2.78
C VAL A 99 -16.44 10.27 3.85
N HIS A 100 -16.71 9.65 5.00
CA HIS A 100 -15.70 9.49 6.04
C HIS A 100 -14.49 8.68 5.57
N PHE A 101 -14.73 7.55 4.91
CA PHE A 101 -13.63 6.71 4.42
C PHE A 101 -12.88 7.34 3.24
N ALA A 102 -13.57 8.06 2.34
CA ALA A 102 -12.91 8.83 1.30
C ALA A 102 -11.96 9.89 1.89
N HIS A 103 -12.40 10.60 2.94
CA HIS A 103 -11.57 11.58 3.63
C HIS A 103 -10.35 10.93 4.33
N LEU A 104 -10.54 9.77 4.98
CA LEU A 104 -9.44 9.04 5.61
C LEU A 104 -8.42 8.51 4.59
N ILE A 105 -8.88 8.06 3.43
CA ILE A 105 -8.02 7.60 2.33
C ILE A 105 -7.25 8.78 1.73
N GLU A 106 -7.90 9.94 1.57
CA GLU A 106 -7.24 11.16 1.11
C GLU A 106 -6.13 11.60 2.07
N GLY A 107 -6.42 11.66 3.38
CA GLY A 107 -5.40 12.00 4.38
C GLY A 107 -4.26 10.97 4.44
N TRP A 108 -4.54 9.70 4.14
CA TRP A 108 -3.49 8.70 3.95
C TRP A 108 -2.62 9.02 2.71
N ARG A 109 -3.26 9.37 1.59
CA ARG A 109 -2.57 9.72 0.33
C ARG A 109 -1.69 10.94 0.47
N GLU A 110 -2.17 11.99 1.13
CA GLU A 110 -1.39 13.20 1.40
C GLU A 110 -0.15 12.89 2.25
N ARG A 111 -0.30 12.01 3.24
CA ARG A 111 0.78 11.67 4.15
C ARG A 111 1.84 10.76 3.53
N PHE A 112 1.42 9.71 2.83
CA PHE A 112 2.30 8.62 2.40
C PHE A 112 2.40 8.43 0.90
N GLY A 113 1.49 9.02 0.11
CA GLY A 113 1.36 8.73 -1.32
C GLY A 113 2.64 9.00 -2.12
N LYS A 114 3.44 9.99 -1.71
CA LYS A 114 4.75 10.32 -2.29
C LYS A 114 5.84 9.28 -1.98
N ASP A 115 5.70 8.53 -0.88
CA ASP A 115 6.71 7.57 -0.42
C ASP A 115 6.48 6.18 -1.02
N VAL A 116 5.23 5.88 -1.44
CA VAL A 116 4.84 4.55 -1.97
C VAL A 116 5.74 4.09 -3.10
N LEU A 117 6.07 4.97 -4.05
CA LEU A 117 6.91 4.60 -5.19
C LEU A 117 8.31 4.17 -4.71
N GLY A 118 8.93 4.96 -3.83
CA GLY A 118 10.24 4.64 -3.27
C GLY A 118 10.24 3.37 -2.42
N TRP A 119 9.12 3.05 -1.77
CA TRP A 119 8.94 1.78 -1.06
C TRP A 119 8.91 0.59 -2.01
N MET A 120 8.17 0.70 -3.12
CA MET A 120 8.08 -0.37 -4.12
C MET A 120 9.42 -0.58 -4.83
N GLU A 121 10.11 0.51 -5.22
CA GLU A 121 11.46 0.44 -5.79
C GLU A 121 12.44 -0.23 -4.83
N SER A 122 12.43 0.17 -3.55
CA SER A 122 13.35 -0.41 -2.55
C SER A 122 13.09 -1.89 -2.31
N LEU A 123 11.83 -2.31 -2.27
CA LEU A 123 11.49 -3.72 -2.14
C LEU A 123 11.86 -4.53 -3.40
N GLY A 124 11.69 -3.94 -4.59
CA GLY A 124 12.09 -4.56 -5.85
C GLY A 124 13.61 -4.77 -5.97
N GLU A 125 14.41 -3.79 -5.55
CA GLU A 125 15.87 -3.91 -5.48
C GLU A 125 16.30 -5.03 -4.51
N ILE A 126 15.65 -5.08 -3.35
CA ILE A 126 15.86 -6.14 -2.37
C ILE A 126 15.53 -7.53 -2.94
N GLU A 127 14.43 -7.65 -3.68
CA GLU A 127 14.01 -8.89 -4.33
C GLU A 127 15.01 -9.32 -5.41
N ALA A 128 15.48 -8.37 -6.23
CA ALA A 128 16.52 -8.61 -7.23
C ALA A 128 17.83 -9.10 -6.60
N LEU A 129 18.28 -8.45 -5.52
CA LEU A 129 19.46 -8.88 -4.75
C LEU A 129 19.28 -10.27 -4.16
N SER A 130 18.08 -10.59 -3.67
CA SER A 130 17.75 -11.91 -3.13
C SER A 130 17.80 -12.99 -4.23
N ALA A 131 17.28 -12.70 -5.43
CA ALA A 131 17.36 -13.60 -6.58
C ALA A 131 18.81 -13.84 -7.02
N LEU A 132 19.64 -12.80 -7.07
CA LEU A 132 21.07 -12.93 -7.38
C LEU A 132 21.83 -13.72 -6.31
N ALA A 133 21.52 -13.51 -5.03
CA ALA A 133 22.13 -14.26 -3.94
C ALA A 133 21.78 -15.75 -4.00
N VAL A 134 20.53 -16.09 -4.32
CA VAL A 134 20.10 -17.48 -4.53
C VAL A 134 20.84 -18.08 -5.72
N TYR A 135 20.92 -17.37 -6.85
CA TYR A 135 21.64 -17.85 -8.03
C TYR A 135 23.12 -18.15 -7.72
N ALA A 136 23.83 -17.22 -7.09
CA ALA A 136 25.24 -17.38 -6.74
C ALA A 136 25.47 -18.51 -5.73
N TYR A 137 24.51 -18.77 -4.83
CA TYR A 137 24.55 -19.91 -3.93
C TYR A 137 24.37 -21.24 -4.66
N GLU A 138 23.46 -21.28 -5.65
CA GLU A 138 23.19 -22.48 -6.45
C GLU A 138 24.30 -22.78 -7.48
N HIS A 139 25.05 -21.78 -7.93
CA HIS A 139 26.08 -21.89 -8.96
C HIS A 139 27.44 -21.38 -8.44
N PRO A 140 28.10 -22.08 -7.50
CA PRO A 140 29.35 -21.62 -6.90
C PRO A 140 30.54 -21.57 -7.88
N ASP A 141 30.45 -22.28 -9.01
CA ASP A 141 31.47 -22.27 -10.06
C ASP A 141 31.37 -21.06 -11.01
N ASP A 142 30.28 -20.29 -10.94
CA ASP A 142 30.12 -19.05 -11.72
C ASP A 142 30.83 -17.90 -10.99
N PRO A 143 31.94 -17.36 -11.53
CA PRO A 143 32.70 -16.32 -10.84
C PRO A 143 31.98 -14.96 -10.89
N PHE A 144 32.15 -14.17 -9.83
CA PHE A 144 31.77 -12.76 -9.87
C PHE A 144 32.71 -11.98 -10.82
N PRO A 145 32.18 -11.04 -11.62
CA PRO A 145 33.01 -10.26 -12.54
C PRO A 145 33.96 -9.31 -11.77
N GLU A 146 35.21 -9.26 -12.21
CA GLU A 146 36.18 -8.27 -11.75
C GLU A 146 36.07 -6.99 -12.60
N PHE A 147 35.90 -5.84 -11.95
CA PHE A 147 35.89 -4.54 -12.63
C PHE A 147 37.33 -4.07 -12.86
N LEU A 148 37.74 -3.94 -14.12
CA LEU A 148 39.03 -3.35 -14.49
C LEU A 148 38.87 -1.84 -14.64
N GLU A 149 39.75 -1.05 -14.01
CA GLU A 149 39.82 0.40 -14.26
C GLU A 149 40.37 0.66 -15.67
N GLY A 150 39.69 1.52 -16.42
CA GLY A 150 40.10 2.02 -17.73
C GLY A 150 40.39 3.51 -17.69
#